data_AF-A0A7S3X2J2-F1
#
_entry.id   AF-A0A7S3X2J2-F1
#
_cell.length_a   1.000
_cell.length_b   1.000
_cell.length_c   1.000
_cell.angle_alpha   90.00
_cell.angle_beta   90.00
_cell.angle_gamma   90.00
#
_symmetry.space_group_name_H-M   'P 1'
#
loop_
_entity.id
_entity.type
_entity.pdbx_description
1 polymer ?
#
loop_
_entity_poly.entity_id
_entity_poly.type
_entity_poly.pdbx_seq_one_letter_code
_entity_poly.pdbx_strand_id
1 'polypeptide(L)'
;ADSARVYSAMMRHGDNPKLAPAAEAALLESLRAEREIKAHEKMQAEAQRLAVTLAALDLRELPAKAKDLSADKKFGELSGHAAMAITLNTILRRVPHKTDGDDKKPKKPAGKPKAGGGAKVTKVVDVPPCTAAEARKVIRANKVSLAAACDGPAAQLALLRAAQAWLLSANGAVALPGAAKVIEVLYDLDLASEGVLHEFWALVGASAQRDATSLLAAKEALAEAEVEEAAAAKAAKAAESQHAEAMAKRRDAEWYAQQARCGGNPSKEDEIAEKAANAAMKKAVDLHGAAQNITAARDKTLVAKKAELEASKRAHAELQGRVDHALPFVTHARPFFDWLAASDDDDDDDDPGEHASEASPETTTNE
;
A
#
# COMPACT_ATOMS: atom_id res chain seq x y z
N ALA A 1 11.61 5.43 2.69
CA ALA A 1 12.96 5.25 3.26
C ALA A 1 13.32 3.77 3.42
N ASP A 2 12.34 2.90 3.72
CA ASP A 2 12.62 1.51 4.06
C ASP A 2 12.60 0.50 2.90
N SER A 3 11.99 0.80 1.76
CA SER A 3 12.16 -0.01 0.53
C SER A 3 13.58 0.11 -0.06
N ALA A 4 14.27 1.24 0.19
CA ALA A 4 15.71 1.37 -0.07
C ALA A 4 16.57 0.56 0.93
N ARG A 5 16.04 0.23 2.12
CA ARG A 5 16.70 -0.62 3.10
C ARG A 5 16.56 -2.11 2.78
N VAL A 6 15.47 -2.53 2.14
CA VAL A 6 15.33 -3.89 1.58
C VAL A 6 16.45 -4.14 0.56
N TYR A 7 16.70 -3.16 -0.32
CA TYR A 7 17.86 -3.19 -1.21
C TYR A 7 19.17 -3.16 -0.43
N SER A 8 19.34 -2.28 0.56
CA SER A 8 20.57 -2.24 1.39
C SER A 8 20.84 -3.55 2.16
N ALA A 9 19.81 -4.30 2.55
CA ALA A 9 19.96 -5.59 3.23
C ALA A 9 20.37 -6.71 2.25
N MET A 10 19.85 -6.69 1.01
CA MET A 10 20.31 -7.59 -0.07
C MET A 10 21.72 -7.24 -0.58
N MET A 11 22.08 -5.95 -0.61
CA MET A 11 23.37 -5.46 -1.10
C MET A 11 24.55 -5.67 -0.13
N ARG A 12 24.31 -6.11 1.12
CA ARG A 12 25.38 -6.32 2.12
C ARG A 12 26.18 -7.61 1.90
N HIS A 13 25.78 -8.47 0.96
CA HIS A 13 26.44 -9.75 0.69
C HIS A 13 27.24 -9.80 -0.62
N GLY A 14 27.38 -8.70 -1.36
CA GLY A 14 28.23 -8.65 -2.57
C GLY A 14 27.66 -9.38 -3.80
N ASP A 15 26.62 -10.18 -3.62
CA ASP A 15 25.78 -10.66 -4.71
C ASP A 15 24.72 -9.59 -5.00
N ASN A 16 24.81 -8.95 -6.17
CA ASN A 16 23.64 -8.31 -6.78
C ASN A 16 22.82 -9.43 -7.42
N PRO A 17 21.77 -10.00 -6.80
CA PRO A 17 20.84 -10.77 -7.59
C PRO A 17 20.23 -9.80 -8.60
N LYS A 18 20.66 -9.89 -9.87
CA LYS A 18 19.95 -9.24 -10.97
C LYS A 18 18.55 -9.83 -10.95
N LEU A 19 17.59 -9.04 -10.48
CA LEU A 19 16.18 -9.38 -10.64
C LEU A 19 15.94 -9.59 -12.13
N ALA A 20 15.13 -10.60 -12.47
CA ALA A 20 14.65 -10.72 -13.84
C ALA A 20 13.91 -9.42 -14.20
N PRO A 21 13.98 -8.92 -15.46
CA PRO A 21 13.38 -7.65 -15.84
C PRO A 21 11.90 -7.50 -15.44
N ALA A 22 11.13 -8.59 -15.48
CA ALA A 22 9.74 -8.62 -15.04
C ALA A 22 9.58 -8.43 -13.52
N ALA A 23 10.47 -9.02 -12.71
CA ALA A 23 10.47 -8.87 -11.26
C ALA A 23 10.93 -7.46 -10.84
N GLU A 24 11.89 -6.88 -11.57
CA GLU A 24 12.30 -5.48 -11.37
C GLU A 24 11.18 -4.50 -11.73
N ALA A 25 10.48 -4.71 -12.85
CA ALA A 25 9.34 -3.88 -13.25
C ALA A 25 8.20 -3.94 -12.22
N ALA A 26 7.81 -5.15 -11.77
CA ALA A 26 6.79 -5.33 -10.75
C ALA A 26 7.17 -4.69 -9.42
N LEU A 27 8.44 -4.77 -9.02
CA LEU A 27 8.93 -4.11 -7.81
C LEU A 27 8.86 -2.58 -7.94
N LEU A 28 9.34 -2.02 -9.04
CA LEU A 28 9.30 -0.57 -9.28
C LEU A 28 7.87 -0.04 -9.30
N GLU A 29 6.95 -0.80 -9.89
CA GLU A 29 5.53 -0.46 -9.90
C GLU A 29 4.90 -0.53 -8.51
N SER A 30 5.21 -1.57 -7.73
CA SER A 30 4.76 -1.67 -6.34
C SER A 30 5.24 -0.49 -5.50
N LEU A 31 6.52 -0.11 -5.65
CA LEU A 31 7.10 1.05 -4.98
C LEU A 31 6.47 2.38 -5.42
N ARG A 32 6.03 2.50 -6.68
CA ARG A 32 5.29 3.67 -7.14
C ARG A 32 3.94 3.77 -6.46
N ALA A 33 3.18 2.67 -6.41
CA ALA A 33 1.88 2.62 -5.76
C ALA A 33 1.97 2.90 -4.25
N GLU A 34 2.96 2.33 -3.55
CA GLU A 34 3.19 2.61 -2.12
C GLU A 34 3.52 4.09 -1.88
N ARG A 35 4.35 4.70 -2.75
CA ARG A 35 4.68 6.12 -2.68
C ARG A 35 3.46 6.99 -2.94
N GLU A 36 2.62 6.61 -3.90
CA GLU A 36 1.39 7.32 -4.23
C GLU A 36 0.42 7.34 -3.05
N ILE A 37 0.13 6.18 -2.43
CA ILE A 37 -0.73 6.09 -1.23
C ILE A 37 -0.19 6.99 -0.12
N LYS A 38 1.09 6.86 0.24
CA LYS A 38 1.72 7.69 1.30
C LYS A 38 1.72 9.18 0.95
N ALA A 39 1.91 9.52 -0.33
CA ALA A 39 1.87 10.90 -0.78
C ALA A 39 0.46 11.48 -0.64
N HIS A 40 -0.59 10.71 -1.00
CA HIS A 40 -1.98 11.11 -0.82
C HIS A 40 -2.37 11.22 0.66
N GLU A 41 -1.98 10.29 1.52
CA GLU A 41 -2.21 10.37 2.97
C GLU A 41 -1.56 11.61 3.58
N LYS A 42 -0.29 11.87 3.23
CA LYS A 42 0.45 13.05 3.71
C LYS A 42 -0.18 14.34 3.20
N MET A 43 -0.55 14.37 1.91
CA MET A 43 -1.22 15.50 1.30
C MET A 43 -2.56 15.77 1.99
N GLN A 44 -3.33 14.73 2.28
CA GLN A 44 -4.61 14.84 2.97
C GLN A 44 -4.47 15.34 4.41
N ALA A 45 -3.49 14.83 5.16
CA ALA A 45 -3.20 15.30 6.51
C ALA A 45 -2.78 16.78 6.53
N GLU A 46 -1.97 17.21 5.56
CA GLU A 46 -1.57 18.60 5.45
C GLU A 46 -2.72 19.51 4.98
N ALA A 47 -3.54 19.05 4.03
CA ALA A 47 -4.74 19.75 3.61
C ALA A 47 -5.73 19.95 4.78
N GLN A 48 -5.89 18.94 5.65
CA GLN A 48 -6.68 19.03 6.87
C GLN A 48 -6.11 20.04 7.87
N ARG A 49 -4.79 20.12 8.02
CA ARG A 49 -4.14 21.12 8.87
C ARG A 49 -4.38 22.53 8.35
N LEU A 50 -4.21 22.75 7.05
CA LEU A 50 -4.48 24.05 6.41
C LEU A 50 -5.96 24.42 6.49
N ALA A 51 -6.86 23.45 6.36
CA ALA A 51 -8.29 23.70 6.48
C ALA A 51 -8.71 24.28 7.86
N VAL A 52 -7.95 24.02 8.93
CA VAL A 52 -8.15 24.67 10.25
C VAL A 52 -7.95 26.18 10.14
N THR A 53 -6.89 26.61 9.45
CA THR A 53 -6.51 28.02 9.36
C THR A 53 -7.37 28.77 8.34
N LEU A 54 -7.92 28.06 7.36
CA LEU A 54 -8.79 28.60 6.30
C LEU A 54 -10.28 28.55 6.65
N ALA A 55 -10.66 28.00 7.81
CA ALA A 55 -12.06 27.83 8.19
C ALA A 55 -12.87 29.13 8.21
N ALA A 56 -12.23 30.27 8.51
CA ALA A 56 -12.86 31.60 8.57
C ALA A 56 -12.74 32.41 7.25
N LEU A 57 -12.07 31.88 6.23
CA LEU A 57 -11.87 32.58 4.95
C LEU A 57 -13.20 32.75 4.20
N ASP A 58 -13.33 33.77 3.34
CA ASP A 58 -14.42 33.81 2.37
C ASP A 58 -14.28 32.62 1.39
N LEU A 59 -15.37 31.89 1.17
CA LEU A 59 -15.44 30.75 0.25
C LEU A 59 -15.19 31.14 -1.20
N ARG A 60 -15.37 32.42 -1.55
CA ARG A 60 -15.06 32.95 -2.88
C ARG A 60 -13.55 33.08 -3.11
N GLU A 61 -12.78 33.33 -2.05
CA GLU A 61 -11.32 33.47 -2.09
C GLU A 61 -10.61 32.13 -1.89
N LEU A 62 -11.33 31.12 -1.40
CA LEU A 62 -10.78 29.81 -1.05
C LEU A 62 -10.07 29.10 -2.21
N PRO A 63 -10.62 28.99 -3.44
CA PRO A 63 -9.93 28.30 -4.53
C PRO A 63 -8.58 28.92 -4.88
N ALA A 64 -8.52 30.26 -4.95
CA ALA A 64 -7.28 30.98 -5.23
C ALA A 64 -6.26 30.76 -4.09
N LYS A 65 -6.70 30.87 -2.84
CA LYS A 65 -5.80 30.68 -1.69
C LYS A 65 -5.29 29.24 -1.57
N ALA A 66 -6.14 28.26 -1.89
CA ALA A 66 -5.76 26.86 -1.91
C ALA A 66 -4.71 26.57 -3.00
N LYS A 67 -4.84 27.19 -4.18
CA LYS A 67 -3.87 27.09 -5.27
C LYS A 67 -2.50 27.69 -4.89
N ASP A 68 -2.48 28.82 -4.20
CA ASP A 68 -1.23 29.42 -3.70
C ASP A 68 -0.53 28.51 -2.69
N LEU A 69 -1.30 27.94 -1.76
CA LEU A 69 -0.77 27.05 -0.72
C LEU A 69 -0.33 25.70 -1.26
N SER A 70 -0.97 25.21 -2.33
CA SER A 70 -0.63 23.93 -2.94
C SER A 70 0.68 23.95 -3.73
N ALA A 71 1.16 25.13 -4.11
CA ALA A 71 2.47 25.33 -4.73
C ALA A 71 3.66 25.16 -3.75
N ASP A 72 3.40 24.98 -2.46
CA ASP A 72 4.43 24.67 -1.47
C ASP A 72 5.16 23.37 -1.83
N LYS A 73 6.49 23.38 -1.73
CA LYS A 73 7.37 22.24 -2.01
C LYS A 73 6.98 20.98 -1.23
N LYS A 74 6.29 21.10 -0.10
CA LYS A 74 5.82 19.96 0.69
C LYS A 74 4.80 19.06 -0.03
N PHE A 75 4.09 19.56 -1.04
CA PHE A 75 3.12 18.81 -1.83
C PHE A 75 3.72 18.15 -3.08
N GLY A 76 4.89 18.61 -3.54
CA GLY A 76 5.62 18.01 -4.67
C GLY A 76 4.76 17.83 -5.92
N GLU A 77 4.79 16.63 -6.49
CA GLU A 77 4.03 16.26 -7.71
C GLU A 77 2.51 16.30 -7.51
N LEU A 78 2.03 16.26 -6.26
CA LEU A 78 0.61 16.36 -5.94
C LEU A 78 0.11 17.81 -5.78
N SER A 79 0.89 18.83 -6.15
CA SER A 79 0.49 20.24 -6.02
C SER A 79 -0.87 20.57 -6.67
N GLY A 80 -1.20 19.96 -7.81
CA GLY A 80 -2.52 20.11 -8.44
C GLY A 80 -3.66 19.47 -7.61
N HIS A 81 -3.43 18.26 -7.09
CA HIS A 81 -4.37 17.55 -6.23
C HIS A 81 -4.53 18.22 -4.86
N ALA A 82 -3.46 18.81 -4.34
CA ALA A 82 -3.43 19.45 -3.02
C ALA A 82 -4.33 20.69 -2.97
N ALA A 83 -4.42 21.49 -4.04
CA ALA A 83 -5.36 22.62 -4.08
C ALA A 83 -6.81 22.17 -3.88
N MET A 84 -7.18 21.08 -4.55
CA MET A 84 -8.51 20.51 -4.45
C MET A 84 -8.77 19.90 -3.07
N ALA A 85 -7.80 19.16 -2.52
CA ALA A 85 -7.91 18.61 -1.18
C ALA A 85 -8.02 19.70 -0.10
N ILE A 86 -7.25 20.79 -0.20
CA ILE A 86 -7.36 21.94 0.72
C ILE A 86 -8.77 22.55 0.63
N THR A 87 -9.27 22.77 -0.58
CA THR A 87 -10.60 23.33 -0.82
C THR A 87 -11.69 22.44 -0.23
N LEU A 88 -11.68 21.14 -0.55
CA LEU A 88 -12.64 20.16 -0.08
C LEU A 88 -12.61 20.02 1.45
N ASN A 89 -11.44 19.87 2.07
CA ASN A 89 -11.33 19.76 3.54
C ASN A 89 -11.77 21.04 4.24
N THR A 90 -11.52 22.22 3.67
CA THR A 90 -11.96 23.50 4.25
C THR A 90 -13.48 23.64 4.19
N ILE A 91 -14.10 23.21 3.09
CA ILE A 91 -15.56 23.20 2.94
C ILE A 91 -16.18 22.20 3.91
N LEU A 92 -15.70 20.95 3.94
CA LEU A 92 -16.21 19.89 4.82
C LEU A 92 -16.01 20.17 6.32
N ARG A 93 -15.10 21.06 6.70
CA ARG A 93 -14.97 21.55 8.08
C ARG A 93 -16.05 22.55 8.50
N ARG A 94 -16.78 23.12 7.55
CA ARG A 94 -17.87 24.09 7.82
C ARG A 94 -19.22 23.42 8.06
N VAL A 95 -19.24 22.09 8.24
CA VAL A 95 -20.44 21.37 8.69
C VAL A 95 -20.93 22.05 9.97
N PRO A 96 -22.16 22.59 9.99
CA PRO A 96 -22.71 23.16 11.20
C PRO A 96 -22.92 22.02 12.19
N HIS A 97 -22.03 21.91 13.17
CA HIS A 97 -22.24 21.02 14.29
C HIS A 97 -23.43 21.55 15.08
N LYS A 98 -24.49 20.75 15.18
CA LYS A 98 -25.43 20.92 16.28
C LYS A 98 -24.65 20.59 17.54
N THR A 99 -24.13 21.61 18.22
CA THR A 99 -23.79 21.46 19.62
C THR A 99 -25.11 21.18 20.33
N ASP A 100 -25.27 19.97 20.87
CA ASP A 100 -26.33 19.69 21.81
C ASP A 100 -26.17 20.67 22.98
N GLY A 101 -26.93 21.78 22.97
CA GLY A 101 -27.08 22.66 24.11
C GLY A 101 -26.82 24.17 23.98
N ASP A 102 -26.88 24.82 22.81
CA ASP A 102 -26.69 26.29 22.75
C ASP A 102 -27.88 27.08 22.18
N ASP A 103 -28.97 27.06 22.95
CA ASP A 103 -30.06 28.06 22.92
C ASP A 103 -29.67 29.37 23.63
N LYS A 104 -28.43 29.85 23.43
CA LYS A 104 -27.99 31.14 23.98
C LYS A 104 -27.39 32.01 22.90
N LYS A 105 -28.19 33.01 22.51
CA LYS A 105 -27.82 34.17 21.68
C LYS A 105 -26.38 34.63 21.95
N PRO A 106 -25.54 34.82 20.92
CA PRO A 106 -24.21 35.37 21.11
C PRO A 106 -24.30 36.83 21.58
N LYS A 107 -23.72 37.13 22.75
CA LYS A 107 -23.42 38.50 23.16
C LYS A 107 -22.35 39.07 22.23
N LYS A 108 -22.66 40.20 21.59
CA LYS A 108 -21.73 41.02 20.79
C LYS A 108 -20.47 41.36 21.63
N PRO A 109 -19.24 41.05 21.17
CA PRO A 109 -18.05 41.69 21.70
C PRO A 109 -17.87 43.06 21.01
N ALA A 110 -17.87 44.12 21.81
CA ALA A 110 -17.41 45.43 21.38
C ALA A 110 -15.87 45.43 21.38
N GLY A 111 -15.24 45.64 20.23
CA GLY A 111 -13.79 45.81 20.16
C GLY A 111 -13.24 45.71 18.74
N LYS A 112 -12.64 46.80 18.28
CA LYS A 112 -11.95 46.95 16.98
C LYS A 112 -10.64 46.12 16.99
N PRO A 113 -10.32 45.29 15.97
CA PRO A 113 -9.07 44.53 15.99
C PRO A 113 -7.89 45.42 15.59
N LYS A 114 -6.86 45.45 16.45
CA LYS A 114 -5.53 45.99 16.14
C LYS A 114 -4.71 44.87 15.47
N ALA A 115 -4.13 45.17 14.32
CA ALA A 115 -3.18 44.31 13.64
C ALA A 115 -1.91 44.12 14.49
N GLY A 116 -1.48 42.89 14.69
CA GLY A 116 -0.25 42.56 15.41
C GLY A 116 0.04 41.07 15.31
N GLY A 117 1.12 40.72 14.61
CA GLY A 117 1.52 39.36 14.27
C GLY A 117 1.89 38.47 15.45
N GLY A 118 1.94 37.17 15.15
CA GLY A 118 2.32 36.09 16.06
C GLY A 118 1.38 34.91 15.89
N ALA A 119 1.64 34.06 14.89
CA ALA A 119 0.94 32.80 14.71
C ALA A 119 1.28 31.86 15.89
N LYS A 120 0.50 31.95 16.97
CA LYS A 120 0.42 30.89 17.97
C LYS A 120 -0.31 29.73 17.31
N VAL A 121 0.35 28.57 17.27
CA VAL A 121 -0.26 27.28 16.89
C VAL A 121 -1.51 27.09 17.75
N THR A 122 -2.67 27.38 17.17
CA THR A 122 -3.96 27.09 17.76
C THR A 122 -4.04 25.58 17.88
N LYS A 123 -4.27 25.09 19.11
CA LYS A 123 -4.62 23.69 19.36
C LYS A 123 -5.64 23.26 18.31
N VAL A 124 -5.34 22.17 17.61
CA VAL A 124 -6.28 21.51 16.69
C VAL A 124 -7.54 21.23 17.51
N VAL A 125 -8.59 22.03 17.29
CA VAL A 125 -9.91 21.69 17.78
C VAL A 125 -10.32 20.49 16.95
N ASP A 126 -10.45 19.33 17.61
CA ASP A 126 -11.03 18.13 17.01
C ASP A 126 -12.45 18.49 16.57
N VAL A 127 -12.60 18.72 15.27
CA VAL A 127 -13.90 18.85 14.62
C VAL A 127 -14.46 17.43 14.57
N PRO A 128 -15.68 17.18 15.10
CA PRO A 128 -16.29 15.86 15.05
C PRO A 128 -16.26 15.27 13.64
N PRO A 129 -16.07 13.95 13.48
CA PRO A 129 -16.11 13.29 12.18
C PRO A 129 -17.41 13.63 11.45
N CYS A 130 -17.30 13.99 10.17
CA CYS A 130 -18.44 14.37 9.34
C CYS A 130 -19.16 13.13 8.82
N THR A 131 -20.49 13.07 8.97
CA THR A 131 -21.30 11.98 8.40
C THR A 131 -21.49 12.16 6.89
N ALA A 132 -21.84 11.07 6.19
CA ALA A 132 -22.11 11.14 4.75
C ALA A 132 -23.25 12.14 4.42
N ALA A 133 -24.29 12.22 5.25
CA ALA A 133 -25.40 13.14 5.03
C ALA A 133 -24.99 14.61 5.20
N GLU A 134 -24.14 14.91 6.18
CA GLU A 134 -23.59 16.25 6.38
C GLU A 134 -22.65 16.64 5.26
N ALA A 135 -21.76 15.73 4.84
CA ALA A 135 -20.86 15.95 3.72
C ALA A 135 -21.64 16.33 2.46
N ARG A 136 -22.69 15.57 2.12
CA ARG A 136 -23.56 15.87 0.97
C ARG A 136 -24.21 17.25 1.06
N LYS A 137 -24.75 17.63 2.22
CA LYS A 137 -25.36 18.95 2.43
C LYS A 137 -24.35 20.07 2.21
N VAL A 138 -23.15 19.90 2.75
CA VAL A 138 -22.08 20.89 2.65
C VAL A 138 -21.56 21.00 1.21
N ILE A 139 -21.36 19.87 0.52
CA ILE A 139 -20.97 19.88 -0.90
C ILE A 139 -22.02 20.63 -1.74
N ARG A 140 -23.32 20.30 -1.58
CA ARG A 140 -24.41 21.00 -2.28
C ARG A 140 -24.43 22.51 -2.00
N ALA A 141 -24.25 22.90 -0.74
CA ALA A 141 -24.21 24.31 -0.35
C ALA A 141 -23.02 25.10 -0.93
N ASN A 142 -21.96 24.40 -1.35
CA ASN A 142 -20.71 24.99 -1.82
C ASN A 142 -20.38 24.64 -3.28
N LYS A 143 -21.37 24.24 -4.09
CA LYS A 143 -21.19 23.90 -5.52
C LYS A 143 -20.36 24.94 -6.27
N VAL A 144 -20.65 26.23 -6.09
CA VAL A 144 -19.97 27.32 -6.82
C VAL A 144 -18.47 27.37 -6.51
N SER A 145 -18.08 27.27 -5.24
CA SER A 145 -16.67 27.27 -4.84
C SER A 145 -15.92 26.03 -5.31
N LEU A 146 -16.58 24.87 -5.30
CA LEU A 146 -16.00 23.63 -5.82
C LEU A 146 -15.87 23.68 -7.35
N ALA A 147 -16.89 24.14 -8.06
CA ALA A 147 -16.86 24.28 -9.52
C ALA A 147 -15.74 25.23 -9.98
N ALA A 148 -15.52 26.34 -9.27
CA ALA A 148 -14.42 27.27 -9.57
C ALA A 148 -13.01 26.65 -9.37
N ALA A 149 -12.89 25.64 -8.51
CA ALA A 149 -11.65 24.90 -8.32
C ALA A 149 -11.51 23.69 -9.28
N CYS A 150 -12.60 23.30 -9.94
CA CYS A 150 -12.78 22.03 -10.62
C CYS A 150 -12.96 22.21 -12.13
N ASP A 151 -12.14 23.07 -12.73
CA ASP A 151 -12.20 23.40 -14.16
C ASP A 151 -11.47 22.35 -15.02
N GLY A 152 -12.25 21.61 -15.82
CA GLY A 152 -11.77 20.58 -16.74
C GLY A 152 -11.54 19.18 -16.14
N PRO A 153 -11.36 18.15 -17.00
CA PRO A 153 -11.32 16.74 -16.58
C PRO A 153 -10.25 16.42 -15.53
N ALA A 154 -9.06 17.01 -15.65
CA ALA A 154 -7.96 16.77 -14.70
C ALA A 154 -8.29 17.27 -13.28
N ALA A 155 -8.98 18.41 -13.17
CA ALA A 155 -9.40 18.96 -11.88
C ALA A 155 -10.56 18.16 -11.27
N GLN A 156 -11.46 17.63 -12.11
CA GLN A 156 -12.53 16.71 -11.70
C GLN A 156 -11.95 15.39 -11.16
N LEU A 157 -10.98 14.79 -11.85
CA LEU A 157 -10.28 13.61 -11.36
C LEU A 157 -9.56 13.90 -10.03
N ALA A 158 -8.94 15.09 -9.91
CA ALA A 158 -8.31 15.50 -8.66
C ALA A 158 -9.32 15.67 -7.52
N LEU A 159 -10.55 16.12 -7.79
CA LEU A 159 -11.64 16.18 -6.82
C LEU A 159 -12.07 14.78 -6.36
N LEU A 160 -12.25 13.83 -7.30
CA LEU A 160 -12.60 12.45 -6.97
C LEU A 160 -11.50 11.79 -6.12
N ARG A 161 -10.22 12.00 -6.45
CA ARG A 161 -9.07 11.50 -5.67
C ARG A 161 -9.00 12.15 -4.28
N ALA A 162 -9.28 13.46 -4.17
CA ALA A 162 -9.34 14.15 -2.88
C ALA A 162 -10.51 13.64 -2.02
N ALA A 163 -11.67 13.35 -2.63
CA ALA A 163 -12.82 12.78 -1.96
C ALA A 163 -12.55 11.34 -1.48
N GLN A 164 -11.94 10.50 -2.32
CA GLN A 164 -11.48 9.16 -1.94
C GLN A 164 -10.50 9.21 -0.76
N ALA A 165 -9.45 10.04 -0.86
CA ALA A 165 -8.47 10.19 0.20
C ALA A 165 -9.08 10.74 1.50
N TRP A 166 -10.07 11.63 1.40
CA TRP A 166 -10.82 12.11 2.55
C TRP A 166 -11.64 11.00 3.22
N LEU A 167 -12.43 10.24 2.45
CA LEU A 167 -13.26 9.14 2.95
C LEU A 167 -12.44 8.05 3.65
N LEU A 168 -11.22 7.79 3.16
CA LEU A 168 -10.26 6.84 3.75
C LEU A 168 -9.45 7.43 4.92
N SER A 169 -9.58 8.73 5.21
CA SER A 169 -8.92 9.38 6.35
C SER A 169 -9.74 9.27 7.63
N ALA A 170 -9.11 9.48 8.78
CA ALA A 170 -9.77 9.47 10.09
C ALA A 170 -10.99 10.42 10.17
N ASN A 171 -10.96 11.55 9.45
CA ASN A 171 -12.04 12.55 9.47
C ASN A 171 -13.22 12.18 8.58
N GLY A 172 -13.01 11.35 7.55
CA GLY A 172 -14.04 10.91 6.61
C GLY A 172 -14.52 9.47 6.84
N ALA A 173 -13.86 8.72 7.74
CA ALA A 173 -14.18 7.33 8.03
C ALA A 173 -15.65 7.10 8.42
N VAL A 174 -16.29 8.07 9.11
CA VAL A 174 -17.73 8.00 9.46
C VAL A 174 -18.64 8.21 8.25
N ALA A 175 -18.18 8.94 7.22
CA ALA A 175 -18.90 9.11 5.96
C ALA A 175 -18.67 7.97 4.97
N LEU A 176 -17.62 7.16 5.16
CA LEU A 176 -17.21 6.09 4.25
C LEU A 176 -18.34 5.11 3.89
N PRO A 177 -19.21 4.64 4.83
CA PRO A 177 -20.32 3.77 4.47
C PRO A 177 -21.32 4.39 3.47
N GLY A 178 -21.37 5.72 3.39
CA GLY A 178 -22.19 6.47 2.45
C GLY A 178 -21.43 6.98 1.23
N ALA A 179 -20.26 6.42 0.91
CA ALA A 179 -19.40 6.86 -0.20
C ALA A 179 -20.15 6.96 -1.53
N ALA A 180 -20.94 5.94 -1.92
CA ALA A 180 -21.77 5.97 -3.12
C ALA A 180 -22.60 7.26 -3.23
N LYS A 181 -23.32 7.62 -2.15
CA LYS A 181 -24.16 8.82 -2.13
C LYS A 181 -23.34 10.12 -2.10
N VAL A 182 -22.11 10.10 -1.60
CA VAL A 182 -21.22 11.28 -1.66
C VAL A 182 -20.74 11.50 -3.10
N ILE A 183 -20.34 10.44 -3.80
CA ILE A 183 -19.92 10.50 -5.21
C ILE A 183 -21.09 10.87 -6.13
N GLU A 184 -22.27 10.31 -5.90
CA GLU A 184 -23.52 10.66 -6.60
C GLU A 184 -23.80 12.17 -6.52
N VAL A 185 -23.56 12.81 -5.38
CA VAL A 185 -23.71 14.27 -5.27
C VAL A 185 -22.69 15.04 -6.12
N LEU A 186 -21.49 14.52 -6.34
CA LEU A 186 -20.51 15.15 -7.23
C LEU A 186 -20.97 15.04 -8.69
N TYR A 187 -21.57 13.91 -9.06
CA TYR A 187 -22.21 13.72 -10.36
C TYR A 187 -23.41 14.66 -10.56
N ASP A 188 -24.40 14.62 -9.65
CA ASP A 188 -25.62 15.44 -9.69
C ASP A 188 -25.35 16.96 -9.80
N LEU A 189 -24.19 17.41 -9.32
CA LEU A 189 -23.81 18.81 -9.29
C LEU A 189 -22.89 19.20 -10.46
N ASP A 190 -22.67 18.34 -11.44
CA ASP A 190 -21.75 18.54 -12.57
C ASP A 190 -20.32 18.83 -12.12
N LEU A 191 -19.92 18.36 -10.93
CA LEU A 191 -18.57 18.52 -10.40
C LEU A 191 -17.64 17.39 -10.87
N ALA A 192 -18.20 16.29 -11.34
CA ALA A 192 -17.49 15.23 -12.04
C ALA A 192 -18.36 14.74 -13.21
N SER A 193 -17.85 14.84 -14.43
CA SER A 193 -18.55 14.31 -15.59
C SER A 193 -18.54 12.77 -15.57
N GLU A 194 -19.48 12.19 -16.28
CA GLU A 194 -19.62 10.74 -16.43
C GLU A 194 -18.33 10.07 -16.93
N GLY A 195 -17.75 10.58 -18.02
CA GLY A 195 -16.49 10.05 -18.55
C GLY A 195 -15.34 10.07 -17.54
N VAL A 196 -15.25 11.11 -16.70
CA VAL A 196 -14.23 11.19 -15.63
C VAL A 196 -14.54 10.22 -14.49
N LEU A 197 -15.81 9.95 -14.20
CA LEU A 197 -16.22 8.94 -13.22
C LEU A 197 -15.87 7.52 -13.68
N HIS A 198 -16.10 7.19 -14.96
CA HIS A 198 -15.67 5.91 -15.53
C HIS A 198 -14.15 5.77 -15.52
N GLU A 199 -13.41 6.81 -15.92
CA GLU A 199 -11.95 6.81 -15.86
C GLU A 199 -11.46 6.59 -14.42
N PHE A 200 -12.00 7.35 -13.48
CA PHE A 200 -11.65 7.22 -12.06
C PHE A 200 -11.94 5.81 -11.53
N TRP A 201 -13.12 5.26 -11.82
CA TRP A 201 -13.50 3.93 -11.36
C TRP A 201 -12.66 2.83 -11.98
N ALA A 202 -12.34 2.93 -13.28
CA ALA A 202 -11.43 2.02 -13.96
C ALA A 202 -10.04 2.03 -13.30
N LEU A 203 -9.51 3.21 -12.97
CA LEU A 203 -8.22 3.33 -12.27
C LEU A 203 -8.26 2.74 -10.85
N VAL A 204 -9.34 2.98 -10.10
CA VAL A 204 -9.52 2.40 -8.75
C VAL A 204 -9.66 0.88 -8.82
N GLY A 205 -10.47 0.37 -9.74
CA GLY A 205 -10.68 -1.05 -9.96
C GLY A 205 -9.41 -1.77 -10.41
N ALA A 206 -8.68 -1.20 -11.37
CA ALA A 206 -7.40 -1.75 -11.83
C ALA A 206 -6.36 -1.81 -10.70
N SER A 207 -6.28 -0.75 -9.88
CA SER A 207 -5.37 -0.75 -8.72
C SER A 207 -5.79 -1.79 -7.69
N ALA A 208 -7.07 -1.90 -7.35
CA ALA A 208 -7.57 -2.87 -6.38
C ALA A 208 -7.35 -4.32 -6.85
N GLN A 209 -7.63 -4.61 -8.12
CA GLN A 209 -7.44 -5.94 -8.71
C GLN A 209 -5.97 -6.35 -8.76
N ARG A 210 -5.08 -5.42 -9.14
CA ARG A 210 -3.64 -5.66 -9.14
C ARG A 210 -3.12 -5.97 -7.74
N ASP A 211 -3.54 -5.18 -6.75
CA ASP A 211 -3.11 -5.35 -5.36
C ASP A 211 -3.64 -6.67 -4.77
N ALA A 212 -4.88 -7.04 -5.08
CA ALA A 212 -5.44 -8.35 -4.71
C ALA A 212 -4.70 -9.52 -5.35
N THR A 213 -4.36 -9.42 -6.65
CA THR A 213 -3.59 -10.45 -7.37
C THR A 213 -2.18 -10.59 -6.79
N SER A 214 -1.52 -9.46 -6.52
CA SER A 214 -0.19 -9.43 -5.92
C SER A 214 -0.20 -10.00 -4.49
N LEU A 215 -1.23 -9.72 -3.70
CA LEU A 215 -1.40 -10.27 -2.36
C LEU A 215 -1.57 -11.79 -2.40
N LEU A 216 -2.31 -12.33 -3.38
CA LEU A 216 -2.46 -13.77 -3.56
C LEU A 216 -1.10 -14.43 -3.86
N ALA A 217 -0.33 -13.87 -4.80
CA ALA A 217 1.02 -14.36 -5.09
C ALA A 217 1.96 -14.26 -3.88
N ALA A 218 1.86 -13.19 -3.08
CA ALA A 218 2.65 -13.03 -1.86
C ALA A 218 2.25 -14.03 -0.76
N LYS A 219 0.97 -14.43 -0.68
CA LYS A 219 0.51 -15.49 0.24
C LYS A 219 1.11 -16.84 -0.13
N GLU A 220 1.14 -17.16 -1.41
CA GLU A 220 1.76 -18.40 -1.92
C GLU A 220 3.27 -18.42 -1.65
N ALA A 221 3.98 -17.32 -1.95
CA ALA A 221 5.41 -17.19 -1.67
C ALA A 221 5.75 -17.24 -0.18
N LEU A 222 4.86 -16.73 0.69
CA LEU A 222 5.01 -16.84 2.14
C LEU A 222 4.87 -18.29 2.61
N ALA A 223 3.85 -19.00 2.15
CA ALA A 223 3.64 -20.40 2.47
C ALA A 223 4.83 -21.28 2.00
N GLU A 224 5.35 -21.03 0.81
CA GLU A 224 6.54 -21.72 0.30
C GLU A 224 7.77 -21.44 1.18
N ALA A 225 8.03 -20.18 1.52
CA ALA A 225 9.15 -19.81 2.38
C ALA A 225 9.06 -20.41 3.80
N GLU A 226 7.85 -20.55 4.35
CA GLU A 226 7.62 -21.22 5.64
C GLU A 226 8.00 -22.72 5.57
N VAL A 227 7.62 -23.41 4.49
CA VAL A 227 7.97 -24.81 4.28
C VAL A 227 9.47 -25.00 4.09
N GLU A 228 10.11 -24.13 3.31
CA GLU A 228 11.55 -24.19 3.05
C GLU A 228 12.40 -23.88 4.30
N GLU A 229 12.00 -22.89 5.11
CA GLU A 229 12.66 -22.61 6.39
C GLU A 229 12.52 -23.79 7.35
N ALA A 230 11.33 -24.38 7.46
CA ALA A 230 11.09 -25.55 8.31
C ALA A 230 11.94 -26.76 7.86
N ALA A 231 12.05 -26.99 6.55
CA ALA A 231 12.89 -28.05 5.99
C ALA A 231 14.39 -27.79 6.27
N ALA A 232 14.85 -26.55 6.09
CA ALA A 232 16.22 -26.15 6.40
C ALA A 232 16.53 -26.29 7.89
N ALA A 233 15.60 -25.91 8.77
CA ALA A 233 15.74 -26.02 10.22
C ALA A 233 15.86 -27.49 10.66
N LYS A 234 15.03 -28.37 10.08
CA LYS A 234 15.13 -29.82 10.32
C LYS A 234 16.47 -30.39 9.85
N ALA A 235 16.96 -29.97 8.69
CA ALA A 235 18.23 -30.41 8.15
C ALA A 235 19.44 -29.91 8.97
N ALA A 236 19.40 -28.67 9.45
CA ALA A 236 20.41 -28.11 10.34
C ALA A 236 20.47 -28.89 11.67
N LYS A 237 19.30 -29.12 12.31
CA LYS A 237 19.22 -29.92 13.54
C LYS A 237 19.74 -31.34 13.36
N ALA A 238 19.47 -31.98 12.21
CA ALA A 238 19.99 -33.30 11.90
C ALA A 238 21.52 -33.29 11.75
N ALA A 239 22.08 -32.29 11.06
CA ALA A 239 23.53 -32.13 10.91
C ALA A 239 24.22 -31.87 12.26
N GLU A 240 23.62 -31.05 13.12
CA GLU A 240 24.12 -30.75 14.46
C GLU A 240 24.20 -32.02 15.34
N SER A 241 23.18 -32.88 15.27
CA SER A 241 23.20 -34.20 15.93
C SER A 241 24.31 -35.10 15.38
N GLN A 242 24.47 -35.17 14.05
CA GLN A 242 25.53 -35.97 13.42
C GLN A 242 26.93 -35.47 13.78
N HIS A 243 27.11 -34.16 13.90
CA HIS A 243 28.36 -33.56 14.34
C HIS A 243 28.65 -33.88 15.81
N ALA A 244 27.65 -33.83 16.68
CA ALA A 244 27.79 -34.23 18.08
C ALA A 244 28.19 -35.72 18.21
N GLU A 245 27.57 -36.60 17.43
CA GLU A 245 27.93 -38.03 17.37
C GLU A 245 29.36 -38.24 16.83
N ALA A 246 29.76 -37.53 15.77
CA ALA A 246 31.11 -37.61 15.22
C ALA A 246 32.16 -37.10 16.21
N MET A 247 31.85 -36.05 16.97
CA MET A 247 32.67 -35.54 18.07
C MET A 247 32.84 -36.58 19.19
N ALA A 248 31.77 -37.27 19.57
CA ALA A 248 31.84 -38.35 20.56
C ALA A 248 32.72 -39.51 20.06
N LYS A 249 32.49 -39.99 18.83
CA LYS A 249 33.30 -41.06 18.21
C LYS A 249 34.78 -40.69 18.10
N ARG A 250 35.09 -39.44 17.77
CA ARG A 250 36.47 -38.94 17.73
C ARG A 250 37.12 -39.01 19.11
N ARG A 251 36.41 -38.56 20.15
CA ARG A 251 36.91 -38.59 21.53
C ARG A 251 37.18 -40.01 22.00
N ASP A 252 36.26 -40.93 21.72
CA ASP A 252 36.42 -42.34 22.07
C ASP A 252 37.60 -42.96 21.33
N ALA A 253 37.72 -42.72 20.02
CA ALA A 253 38.83 -43.23 19.22
C ALA A 253 40.20 -42.66 19.64
N GLU A 254 40.25 -41.39 20.05
CA GLU A 254 41.44 -40.77 20.63
C GLU A 254 41.82 -41.43 21.97
N TRP A 255 40.84 -41.69 22.83
CA TRP A 255 41.08 -42.41 24.09
C TRP A 255 41.61 -43.83 23.84
N TYR A 256 40.99 -44.60 22.93
CA TYR A 256 41.46 -45.94 22.57
C TYR A 256 42.86 -45.93 21.96
N ALA A 257 43.17 -44.97 21.08
CA ALA A 257 44.52 -44.82 20.52
C ALA A 257 45.57 -44.50 21.58
N GLN A 258 45.22 -43.71 22.61
CA GLN A 258 46.11 -43.45 23.75
C GLN A 258 46.34 -44.70 24.61
N GLN A 259 45.30 -45.52 24.85
CA GLN A 259 45.42 -46.76 25.62
C GLN A 259 46.20 -47.85 24.87
N ALA A 260 46.10 -47.88 23.55
CA ALA A 260 46.79 -48.86 22.71
C ALA A 260 48.26 -48.50 22.42
N ARG A 261 48.80 -47.41 23.00
CA ARG A 261 50.20 -47.04 22.81
C ARG A 261 51.13 -48.04 23.49
N CYS A 262 52.04 -48.60 22.71
CA CYS A 262 53.00 -49.57 23.21
C CYS A 262 54.33 -48.89 23.58
N GLY A 263 54.96 -49.30 24.68
CA GLY A 263 56.27 -48.79 25.12
C GLY A 263 57.35 -49.88 25.15
N GLY A 264 58.62 -49.48 25.06
CA GLY A 264 59.79 -50.31 25.35
C GLY A 264 60.04 -51.46 24.35
N ASN A 265 59.28 -52.55 24.45
CA ASN A 265 59.43 -53.77 23.65
C ASN A 265 58.06 -54.45 23.41
N PRO A 266 57.27 -53.97 22.44
CA PRO A 266 55.90 -54.44 22.19
C PRO A 266 55.85 -55.86 21.62
N SER A 267 54.79 -56.61 21.93
CA SER A 267 54.50 -57.84 21.20
C SER A 267 53.93 -57.51 19.81
N LYS A 268 53.96 -58.49 18.89
CA LYS A 268 53.34 -58.33 17.56
C LYS A 268 51.84 -58.04 17.64
N GLU A 269 51.16 -58.55 18.66
CA GLU A 269 49.74 -58.30 18.88
C GLU A 269 49.50 -56.85 19.32
N ASP A 270 50.38 -56.32 20.18
CA ASP A 270 50.33 -54.92 20.63
C ASP A 270 50.58 -53.95 19.46
N GLU A 271 51.56 -54.24 18.60
CA GLU A 271 51.83 -53.44 17.38
C GLU A 271 50.64 -53.42 16.42
N ILE A 272 49.94 -54.55 16.24
CA ILE A 272 48.74 -54.65 15.40
C ILE A 272 47.59 -53.85 16.03
N ALA A 273 47.40 -53.95 17.34
CA ALA A 273 46.36 -53.22 18.07
C ALA A 273 46.58 -51.70 18.01
N GLU A 274 47.81 -51.23 18.22
CA GLU A 274 48.16 -49.81 18.10
C GLU A 274 47.91 -49.27 16.68
N LYS A 275 48.32 -50.03 15.66
CA LYS A 275 48.09 -49.66 14.25
C LYS A 275 46.60 -49.60 13.92
N ALA A 276 45.79 -50.54 14.42
CA ALA A 276 44.34 -50.54 14.24
C ALA A 276 43.67 -49.36 14.95
N ALA A 277 44.09 -49.05 16.19
CA ALA A 277 43.57 -47.92 16.96
C ALA A 277 43.91 -46.57 16.28
N ASN A 278 45.13 -46.40 15.79
CA ASN A 278 45.53 -45.21 15.03
C ASN A 278 44.76 -45.07 13.70
N ALA A 279 44.49 -46.18 13.01
CA ALA A 279 43.67 -46.16 11.80
C ALA A 279 42.20 -45.79 12.09
N ALA A 280 41.64 -46.28 13.21
CA ALA A 280 40.30 -45.92 13.67
C ALA A 280 40.22 -44.43 14.08
N MET A 281 41.24 -43.92 14.78
CA MET A 281 41.35 -42.51 15.15
C MET A 281 41.37 -41.61 13.91
N LYS A 282 42.17 -41.96 12.88
CA LYS A 282 42.20 -41.21 11.62
C LYS A 282 40.81 -41.13 10.97
N LYS A 283 40.11 -42.27 10.85
CA LYS A 283 38.74 -42.32 10.31
C LYS A 283 37.77 -41.44 11.12
N ALA A 284 37.90 -41.42 12.45
CA ALA A 284 37.04 -40.63 13.31
C ALA A 284 37.32 -39.12 13.19
N VAL A 285 38.58 -38.72 12.99
CA VAL A 285 38.96 -37.33 12.68
C VAL A 285 38.39 -36.88 11.33
N ASP A 286 38.51 -37.73 10.30
CA ASP A 286 37.97 -37.44 8.97
C ASP A 286 36.43 -37.30 9.00
N LEU A 287 35.74 -38.22 9.70
CA LEU A 287 34.29 -38.16 9.93
C LEU A 287 33.86 -36.88 10.66
N HIS A 288 34.58 -36.49 11.70
CA HIS A 288 34.34 -35.25 12.42
C HIS A 288 34.50 -34.03 11.50
N GLY A 289 35.57 -33.95 10.72
CA GLY A 289 35.79 -32.86 9.76
C GLY A 289 34.68 -32.78 8.71
N ALA A 290 34.22 -33.92 8.18
CA ALA A 290 33.09 -33.96 7.25
C ALA A 290 31.78 -33.49 7.90
N ALA A 291 31.47 -33.95 9.12
CA ALA A 291 30.26 -33.56 9.84
C ALA A 291 30.27 -32.06 10.22
N GLN A 292 31.42 -31.51 10.59
CA GLN A 292 31.60 -30.09 10.86
C GLN A 292 31.31 -29.24 9.61
N ASN A 293 31.85 -29.65 8.45
CA ASN A 293 31.59 -28.96 7.19
C ASN A 293 30.12 -29.01 6.77
N ILE A 294 29.45 -30.15 6.96
CA ILE A 294 28.02 -30.30 6.68
C ILE A 294 27.21 -29.38 7.59
N THR A 295 27.51 -29.32 8.88
CA THR A 295 26.81 -28.46 9.84
C THR A 295 26.95 -26.99 9.45
N ALA A 296 28.18 -26.53 9.18
CA ALA A 296 28.42 -25.16 8.72
C ALA A 296 27.67 -24.81 7.43
N ALA A 297 27.58 -25.75 6.48
CA ALA A 297 26.81 -25.55 5.25
C ALA A 297 25.29 -25.46 5.54
N ARG A 298 24.76 -26.30 6.42
CA ARG A 298 23.32 -26.30 6.78
C ARG A 298 22.93 -25.06 7.58
N ASP A 299 23.79 -24.59 8.47
CA ASP A 299 23.57 -23.34 9.19
C ASP A 299 23.52 -22.15 8.24
N LYS A 300 24.43 -22.10 7.26
CA LYS A 300 24.40 -21.06 6.22
C LYS A 300 23.09 -21.11 5.42
N THR A 301 22.62 -22.29 5.04
CA THR A 301 21.32 -22.44 4.36
C THR A 301 20.16 -21.99 5.24
N LEU A 302 20.15 -22.35 6.53
CA LEU A 302 19.09 -21.95 7.46
C LEU A 302 19.04 -20.43 7.64
N VAL A 303 20.20 -19.76 7.75
CA VAL A 303 20.26 -18.29 7.83
C VAL A 303 19.67 -17.66 6.57
N ALA A 304 20.00 -18.18 5.38
CA ALA A 304 19.43 -17.69 4.12
C ALA A 304 17.90 -17.88 4.07
N LYS A 305 17.39 -19.06 4.41
CA LYS A 305 15.94 -19.35 4.41
C LYS A 305 15.16 -18.53 5.44
N LYS A 306 15.74 -18.25 6.61
CA LYS A 306 15.16 -17.31 7.58
C LYS A 306 15.08 -15.88 7.03
N ALA A 307 16.09 -15.42 6.31
CA ALA A 307 16.07 -14.10 5.69
C ALA A 307 15.01 -14.00 4.57
N GLU A 308 14.86 -15.05 3.75
CA GLU A 308 13.82 -15.16 2.73
C GLU A 308 12.41 -15.15 3.35
N LEU A 309 12.18 -15.92 4.41
CA LEU A 309 10.91 -15.93 5.13
C LEU A 309 10.54 -14.54 5.69
N GLU A 310 11.50 -13.86 6.32
CA GLU A 310 11.26 -12.51 6.85
C GLU A 310 11.01 -11.47 5.75
N ALA A 311 11.65 -11.61 4.59
CA ALA A 311 11.34 -10.78 3.42
C ALA A 311 9.92 -11.04 2.91
N SER A 312 9.51 -12.31 2.81
CA SER A 312 8.18 -12.72 2.36
C SER A 312 7.07 -12.23 3.29
N LYS A 313 7.24 -12.37 4.62
CA LYS A 313 6.31 -11.83 5.62
C LYS A 313 6.08 -10.32 5.47
N ARG A 314 7.16 -9.56 5.22
CA ARG A 314 7.07 -8.10 5.04
C ARG A 314 6.33 -7.75 3.75
N ALA A 315 6.65 -8.42 2.65
CA ALA A 315 5.97 -8.21 1.37
C ALA A 315 4.46 -8.51 1.48
N HIS A 316 4.11 -9.62 2.13
CA HIS A 316 2.72 -9.96 2.42
C HIS A 316 2.04 -8.88 3.28
N ALA A 317 2.66 -8.44 4.37
CA ALA A 317 2.08 -7.42 5.26
C ALA A 317 1.87 -6.07 4.56
N GLU A 318 2.81 -5.66 3.69
CA GLU A 318 2.69 -4.42 2.91
C GLU A 318 1.51 -4.49 1.92
N LEU A 319 1.42 -5.58 1.15
CA LEU A 319 0.33 -5.79 0.19
C LEU A 319 -1.03 -5.93 0.88
N GLN A 320 -1.07 -6.64 2.01
CA GLN A 320 -2.27 -6.75 2.82
C GLN A 320 -2.73 -5.37 3.30
N GLY A 321 -1.82 -4.55 3.80
CA GLY A 321 -2.14 -3.17 4.21
C GLY A 321 -2.69 -2.30 3.08
N ARG A 322 -2.20 -2.46 1.85
CA ARG A 322 -2.72 -1.74 0.66
C ARG A 322 -4.13 -2.18 0.29
N VAL A 323 -4.37 -3.50 0.27
CA VAL A 323 -5.70 -4.06 0.01
C VAL A 323 -6.68 -3.60 1.09
N ASP A 324 -6.29 -3.68 2.36
CA ASP A 324 -7.13 -3.26 3.49
C ASP A 324 -7.43 -1.76 3.48
N HIS A 325 -6.53 -0.93 2.94
CA HIS A 325 -6.75 0.50 2.77
C HIS A 325 -7.74 0.81 1.64
N ALA A 326 -7.63 0.14 0.49
CA ALA A 326 -8.44 0.44 -0.70
C ALA A 326 -9.83 -0.20 -0.67
N LEU A 327 -9.93 -1.43 -0.14
CA LEU A 327 -11.14 -2.26 -0.18
C LEU A 327 -12.39 -1.59 0.44
N PRO A 328 -12.31 -0.86 1.57
CA PRO A 328 -13.46 -0.18 2.14
C PRO A 328 -14.09 0.84 1.18
N PHE A 329 -13.27 1.65 0.49
CA PHE A 329 -13.78 2.62 -0.49
C PHE A 329 -14.46 1.91 -1.66
N VAL A 330 -13.79 0.90 -2.24
CA VAL A 330 -14.36 0.11 -3.35
C VAL A 330 -15.70 -0.48 -2.94
N THR A 331 -15.78 -1.08 -1.76
CA THR A 331 -17.01 -1.71 -1.25
C THR A 331 -18.17 -0.71 -1.13
N HIS A 332 -17.91 0.49 -0.60
CA HIS A 332 -18.97 1.46 -0.32
C HIS A 332 -19.29 2.40 -1.49
N ALA A 333 -18.38 2.57 -2.44
CA ALA A 333 -18.61 3.38 -3.64
C ALA A 333 -19.26 2.57 -4.78
N ARG A 334 -19.00 1.26 -4.83
CA ARG A 334 -19.48 0.35 -5.88
C ARG A 334 -20.96 0.47 -6.25
N PRO A 335 -21.93 0.59 -5.31
CA PRO A 335 -23.34 0.69 -5.68
C PRO A 335 -23.66 1.86 -6.63
N PHE A 336 -22.94 2.98 -6.52
CA PHE A 336 -23.12 4.11 -7.45
C PHE A 336 -22.53 3.80 -8.83
N PHE A 337 -21.34 3.19 -8.88
CA PHE A 337 -20.70 2.87 -10.15
C PHE A 337 -21.36 1.70 -10.89
N ASP A 338 -21.94 0.74 -10.17
CA ASP A 338 -22.77 -0.32 -10.77
C ASP A 338 -24.05 0.29 -11.38
N TRP A 339 -24.67 1.29 -10.73
CA TRP A 339 -25.80 2.03 -11.30
C TRP A 339 -25.40 2.85 -12.53
N LEU A 340 -24.26 3.57 -12.45
CA LEU A 340 -23.75 4.39 -13.55
C LEU A 340 -23.40 3.54 -14.79
N ALA A 341 -22.90 2.33 -14.60
CA ALA A 341 -22.64 1.41 -15.69
C ALA A 341 -23.92 0.84 -16.31
N ALA A 342 -24.95 0.56 -15.50
CA ALA A 342 -26.21 0.03 -16.00
C ALA A 342 -27.01 1.04 -16.86
N SER A 343 -26.81 2.34 -16.64
CA SER A 343 -27.42 3.39 -17.48
C SER A 343 -26.77 3.54 -18.87
N ASP A 344 -25.62 2.90 -19.11
CA ASP A 344 -24.89 2.92 -20.39
C ASP A 344 -25.31 1.73 -21.30
N ASP A 345 -25.83 0.64 -20.71
CA ASP A 345 -26.22 -0.59 -21.40
C ASP A 345 -27.67 -0.57 -21.97
N ASP A 346 -28.48 0.44 -21.65
CA ASP A 346 -29.91 0.53 -22.07
C ASP A 346 -30.13 1.41 -23.33
N ASP A 347 -29.09 2.01 -23.92
CA ASP A 347 -29.20 2.89 -25.11
C ASP A 347 -28.82 2.20 -26.46
N ASP A 348 -28.55 0.88 -26.44
CA ASP A 348 -28.17 0.08 -27.62
C ASP A 348 -29.27 -0.95 -28.04
N ASP A 349 -30.55 -0.65 -27.80
CA ASP A 349 -31.68 -1.40 -28.37
C ASP A 349 -32.19 -0.70 -29.64
N ASP A 350 -31.70 -1.22 -30.79
CA ASP A 350 -32.34 -1.32 -32.11
C ASP A 350 -33.52 -0.36 -32.40
N ASP A 351 -33.29 0.65 -33.26
CA ASP A 351 -34.31 1.15 -34.19
C ASP A 351 -34.25 0.28 -35.47
N PRO A 352 -35.13 -0.72 -35.64
CA PRO A 352 -35.15 -1.52 -36.85
C PRO A 352 -35.88 -0.72 -37.92
N GLY A 353 -35.09 0.02 -38.70
CA GLY A 353 -35.36 0.52 -40.05
C GLY A 353 -36.81 0.61 -40.52
N GLU A 354 -37.31 1.84 -40.65
CA GLU A 354 -38.45 2.13 -41.51
C GLU A 354 -38.21 3.36 -42.39
N HIS A 355 -37.17 3.33 -43.24
CA HIS A 355 -37.09 4.23 -44.41
C HIS A 355 -36.44 3.54 -45.61
N ALA A 356 -37.24 2.74 -46.33
CA ALA A 356 -36.91 2.32 -47.69
C ALA A 356 -38.16 2.09 -48.53
N SER A 357 -38.74 3.18 -49.08
CA SER A 357 -39.44 3.13 -50.37
C SER A 357 -39.77 4.54 -50.89
N GLU A 358 -38.76 5.25 -51.39
CA GLU A 358 -38.95 6.18 -52.50
C GLU A 358 -38.18 5.63 -53.71
N ALA A 359 -38.87 4.78 -54.47
CA ALA A 359 -38.49 4.46 -55.84
C ALA A 359 -39.21 5.45 -56.77
N SER A 360 -38.52 6.50 -57.20
CA SER A 360 -38.90 7.26 -58.39
C SER A 360 -38.00 6.86 -59.55
N PRO A 361 -38.54 6.24 -60.62
CA PRO A 361 -37.81 6.04 -61.86
C PRO A 361 -37.86 7.31 -62.72
N GLU A 362 -36.69 7.75 -63.17
CA GLU A 362 -36.53 8.73 -64.24
C GLU A 362 -37.04 8.14 -65.58
N THR A 363 -37.96 8.86 -66.25
CA THR A 363 -38.12 8.81 -67.71
C THR A 363 -38.50 10.20 -68.25
N THR A 364 -37.50 10.86 -68.82
CA THR A 364 -37.45 11.56 -70.13
C THR A 364 -38.75 11.97 -70.86
N THR A 365 -38.84 13.28 -71.17
CA THR A 365 -39.27 13.95 -72.42
C THR A 365 -40.60 13.62 -73.11
N ASN A 366 -41.52 14.60 -73.16
CA ASN A 366 -41.88 15.40 -74.37
C ASN A 366 -43.13 16.26 -74.11
N GLU A 367 -43.00 17.59 -74.16
CA GLU A 367 -43.67 18.50 -75.12
C GLU A 367 -43.10 19.91 -75.01
#